data_AF-A0A920GS72-F1
#
_entry.id   AF-A0A920GS72-F1
#
_cell.length_a   1.000
_cell.length_b   1.000
_cell.length_c   1.000
_cell.angle_alpha   90.00
_cell.angle_beta   90.00
_cell.angle_gamma   90.00
#
_symmetry.space_group_name_H-M   'P 1'
#
loop_
_entity.id
_entity.type
_entity.pdbx_description
1 polymer ?
#
loop_
_entity_poly.entity_id
_entity_poly.type
_entity_poly.pdbx_seq_one_letter_code
_entity_poly.pdbx_strand_id
1 'polypeptide(L)'
;MYSTSLRRLGIDVKIELADSSQYWERIKKLEFDMAPYSRDLSLSPGNEQYLYWSSEYADVEGTRNLMGIKSPKMDDLLNKIMKSSSLRELQSITRAMDRLLMAGRYVIPIYHNGPSRIAHKSNLKYPDKTPLYGDRIGFFPDVWWKEN
;
A
#
# COMPACT_ATOMS: atom_id res chain seq x y z
N MET A 1 -16.31 -14.28 -6.47
CA MET A 1 -17.09 -13.85 -5.29
C MET A 1 -17.53 -12.39 -5.41
N TYR A 2 -16.61 -11.44 -5.67
CA TYR A 2 -16.94 -10.01 -5.77
C TYR A 2 -17.94 -9.67 -6.89
N SER A 3 -17.67 -10.06 -8.15
CA SER A 3 -18.59 -9.84 -9.28
C SER A 3 -19.96 -10.48 -9.08
N THR A 4 -20.01 -11.68 -8.50
CA THR A 4 -21.26 -12.38 -8.17
C THR A 4 -22.09 -11.61 -7.15
N SER A 5 -21.45 -11.02 -6.13
CA SER A 5 -22.13 -10.20 -5.12
C SER A 5 -22.68 -8.90 -5.73
N LEU A 6 -21.89 -8.22 -6.58
CA LEU A 6 -22.33 -7.01 -7.28
C LEU A 6 -23.52 -7.28 -8.22
N ARG A 7 -23.51 -8.43 -8.92
CA ARG A 7 -24.64 -8.84 -9.77
C ARG A 7 -25.95 -9.00 -9.01
N ARG A 8 -25.92 -9.44 -7.74
CA ARG A 8 -27.12 -9.51 -6.88
C ARG A 8 -27.69 -8.13 -6.54
N LEU A 9 -26.87 -7.09 -6.63
CA LEU A 9 -27.26 -5.70 -6.47
C LEU A 9 -27.63 -5.03 -7.82
N GLY A 10 -27.68 -5.80 -8.92
CA GLY A 10 -27.99 -5.29 -10.25
C GLY A 10 -26.81 -4.60 -10.96
N ILE A 11 -25.59 -4.74 -10.46
CA ILE A 11 -24.38 -4.17 -11.05
C ILE A 11 -23.71 -5.24 -11.92
N ASP A 12 -23.63 -4.99 -13.22
CA ASP A 12 -22.91 -5.87 -14.14
C ASP A 12 -21.41 -5.55 -14.15
N VAL A 13 -20.58 -6.59 -14.06
CA VAL A 13 -19.11 -6.46 -13.97
C VAL A 13 -18.48 -7.33 -15.04
N LYS A 14 -17.83 -6.69 -16.00
CA LYS A 14 -17.02 -7.37 -17.01
C LYS A 14 -15.58 -7.50 -16.51
N ILE A 15 -15.11 -8.74 -16.37
CA ILE A 15 -13.71 -9.01 -16.01
C ILE A 15 -12.92 -9.16 -17.29
N GLU A 16 -11.90 -8.33 -17.47
CA GLU A 16 -10.98 -8.39 -18.60
C GLU A 16 -9.62 -8.94 -18.14
N LEU A 17 -9.20 -10.05 -18.75
CA LEU A 17 -7.86 -10.60 -18.57
C LEU A 17 -6.96 -10.04 -19.68
N ALA A 18 -5.89 -9.37 -19.28
CA ALA A 18 -4.89 -8.80 -20.19
C ALA A 18 -3.53 -9.47 -19.92
N ASP A 19 -2.67 -9.55 -20.94
CA ASP A 19 -1.27 -9.89 -20.72
C ASP A 19 -0.58 -8.77 -19.91
N SER A 20 0.60 -9.09 -19.35
CA SER A 20 1.33 -8.16 -18.48
C SER A 20 1.60 -6.81 -19.15
N SER A 21 1.93 -6.78 -20.43
CA SER A 21 2.27 -5.54 -21.14
C SER A 21 1.04 -4.67 -21.34
N GLN A 22 -0.07 -5.27 -21.79
CA GLN A 22 -1.35 -4.57 -21.94
C GLN A 22 -1.88 -4.06 -20.60
N TYR A 23 -1.78 -4.87 -19.55
CA TYR A 23 -2.19 -4.48 -18.20
C TYR A 23 -1.44 -3.25 -17.73
N TRP A 24 -0.10 -3.29 -17.80
CA TRP A 24 0.73 -2.16 -17.34
C TRP A 24 0.54 -0.90 -18.19
N GLU A 25 0.35 -1.03 -19.50
CA GLU A 25 0.05 0.12 -20.36
C GLU A 25 -1.26 0.80 -19.98
N ARG A 26 -2.32 0.02 -19.72
CA ARG A 26 -3.61 0.55 -19.24
C ARG A 26 -3.50 1.19 -17.87
N ILE A 27 -2.79 0.56 -16.93
CA ILE A 27 -2.54 1.14 -15.61
C ILE A 27 -1.79 2.47 -15.73
N LYS A 28 -0.74 2.51 -16.57
CA LYS A 28 0.06 3.71 -16.83
C LYS A 28 -0.80 4.84 -17.38
N LYS A 29 -1.70 4.54 -18.30
CA LYS A 29 -2.63 5.51 -18.91
C LYS A 29 -3.90 5.79 -18.09
N LEU A 30 -4.06 5.15 -16.93
CA LEU A 30 -5.28 5.21 -16.12
C LEU A 30 -6.55 4.76 -16.88
N GLU A 31 -6.40 3.81 -17.81
CA GLU A 31 -7.47 3.26 -18.66
C GLU A 31 -8.11 2.00 -18.04
N PHE A 32 -8.73 2.17 -16.87
CA PHE A 32 -9.44 1.12 -16.15
C PHE A 32 -10.56 1.69 -15.27
N ASP A 33 -11.63 0.90 -15.06
CA ASP A 33 -12.67 1.25 -14.09
C ASP A 33 -12.29 0.78 -12.68
N MET A 34 -11.83 -0.47 -12.57
CA MET A 34 -11.32 -1.07 -11.34
C MET A 34 -10.13 -1.98 -11.68
N ALA A 35 -9.06 -1.86 -10.90
CA ALA A 35 -7.89 -2.70 -11.05
C ALA A 35 -7.38 -3.19 -9.69
N PRO A 36 -6.87 -4.44 -9.60
CA PRO A 36 -6.17 -4.89 -8.41
C PRO A 36 -4.85 -4.13 -8.30
N TYR A 37 -4.54 -3.65 -7.10
CA TYR A 37 -3.22 -3.08 -6.84
C TYR A 37 -2.81 -3.37 -5.41
N SER A 38 -1.50 -3.39 -5.19
CA SER A 38 -0.91 -3.51 -3.86
C SER A 38 -0.06 -2.28 -3.56
N ARG A 39 0.03 -1.96 -2.27
CA ARG A 39 0.94 -0.96 -1.73
C ARG A 39 1.53 -1.49 -0.44
N ASP A 40 2.86 -1.52 -0.39
CA ASP A 40 3.58 -1.67 0.86
C ASP A 40 3.77 -0.29 1.49
N LEU A 41 3.41 -0.17 2.75
CA LEU A 41 3.57 1.04 3.54
C LEU A 41 4.59 0.82 4.65
N SER A 42 5.30 1.90 4.98
CA SER A 42 6.32 1.92 6.03
C SER A 42 5.73 2.30 7.38
N LEU A 43 6.39 1.93 8.48
CA LEU A 43 6.10 2.46 9.82
C LEU A 43 6.59 3.91 9.99
N SER A 44 7.40 4.39 9.05
CA SER A 44 7.85 5.78 8.96
C SER A 44 7.51 6.33 7.57
N PRO A 45 6.22 6.61 7.28
CA PRO A 45 5.80 7.18 6.01
C PRO A 45 6.39 8.58 5.80
N GLY A 46 6.81 8.87 4.58
CA GLY A 46 7.47 10.12 4.20
C GLY A 46 7.03 10.64 2.84
N ASN A 47 7.98 11.15 2.07
CA ASN A 47 7.73 11.85 0.80
C ASN A 47 7.01 10.97 -0.23
N GLU A 48 7.18 9.65 -0.17
CA GLU A 48 6.52 8.71 -1.07
C GLU A 48 4.99 8.79 -1.01
N GLN A 49 4.43 9.24 0.12
CA GLN A 49 2.99 9.45 0.28
C GLN A 49 2.44 10.49 -0.70
N TYR A 50 3.26 11.47 -1.11
CA TYR A 50 2.85 12.48 -2.08
C TYR A 50 2.55 11.85 -3.45
N LEU A 51 3.42 10.93 -3.90
CA LEU A 51 3.23 10.20 -5.16
C LEU A 51 1.97 9.33 -5.16
N TYR A 52 1.50 8.93 -3.97
CA TYR A 52 0.37 8.03 -3.83
C TYR A 52 -0.96 8.77 -3.71
N TRP A 53 -0.98 9.93 -3.04
CA TRP A 53 -2.23 10.50 -2.56
C TRP A 53 -2.44 11.98 -2.90
N SER A 54 -1.46 12.66 -3.51
CA SER A 54 -1.60 14.08 -3.81
C SER A 54 -2.43 14.35 -5.05
N SER A 55 -3.16 15.46 -5.03
CA SER A 55 -3.96 15.90 -6.18
C SER A 55 -3.10 16.19 -7.41
N GLU A 56 -1.85 16.65 -7.21
CA GLU A 56 -0.91 16.96 -8.29
C GLU A 56 -0.61 15.74 -9.17
N TYR A 57 -0.50 14.56 -8.56
CA TYR A 57 -0.19 13.32 -9.27
C TYR A 57 -1.43 12.55 -9.72
N ALA A 58 -2.65 13.05 -9.49
CA ALA A 58 -3.87 12.28 -9.73
C ALA A 58 -4.10 11.92 -11.22
N ASP A 59 -3.72 12.79 -12.15
CA ASP A 59 -3.93 12.61 -13.60
C ASP A 59 -2.63 12.40 -14.38
N VAL A 60 -1.51 12.21 -13.69
CA VAL A 60 -0.20 12.06 -14.34
C VAL A 60 -0.08 10.67 -14.93
N GLU A 61 0.29 10.57 -16.21
CA GLU A 61 0.57 9.27 -16.84
C GLU A 61 1.69 8.54 -16.08
N GLY A 62 1.43 7.29 -15.69
CA GLY A 62 2.34 6.48 -14.88
C GLY A 62 2.32 6.81 -13.40
N THR A 63 1.33 7.58 -12.94
CA THR A 63 1.17 7.91 -11.51
C THR A 63 1.03 6.69 -10.62
N ARG A 64 1.38 6.88 -9.35
CA ARG A 64 1.06 5.93 -8.27
C ARG A 64 -0.23 6.30 -7.53
N ASN A 65 -0.84 7.44 -7.83
CA ASN A 65 -2.20 7.81 -7.40
C ASN A 65 -3.24 7.16 -8.33
N LEU A 66 -3.28 5.82 -8.34
CA LEU A 66 -4.10 5.02 -9.26
C LEU A 66 -5.61 5.22 -9.07
N MET A 67 -6.02 5.74 -7.92
CA MET A 67 -7.40 6.00 -7.55
C MET A 67 -7.81 7.45 -7.81
N GLY A 68 -6.89 8.28 -8.33
CA GLY A 68 -7.16 9.65 -8.75
C GLY A 68 -7.59 10.58 -7.61
N ILE A 69 -7.04 10.43 -6.41
CA ILE A 69 -7.37 11.28 -5.27
C ILE A 69 -7.06 12.73 -5.61
N LYS A 70 -8.09 13.58 -5.56
CA LYS A 70 -7.97 15.04 -5.62
C LYS A 70 -8.66 15.65 -4.41
N SER A 71 -7.92 15.78 -3.31
CA SER A 71 -8.47 16.23 -2.04
C SER A 71 -7.58 17.30 -1.41
N PRO A 72 -8.05 18.56 -1.32
CA PRO A 72 -7.31 19.62 -0.65
C PRO A 72 -6.96 19.28 0.81
N LYS A 73 -7.84 18.53 1.48
CA LYS A 73 -7.59 18.05 2.85
C LYS A 73 -6.50 16.99 2.93
N MET A 74 -6.37 16.13 1.92
CA MET A 74 -5.25 15.18 1.82
C MET A 74 -3.95 15.94 1.55
N ASP A 75 -3.96 16.89 0.61
CA ASP A 75 -2.78 17.71 0.29
C ASP A 75 -2.29 18.50 1.51
N ASP A 76 -3.20 19.07 2.32
CA ASP A 76 -2.88 19.72 3.59
C ASP A 76 -2.17 18.78 4.58
N LEU A 77 -2.63 17.52 4.67
CA LEU A 77 -2.04 16.51 5.56
C LEU A 77 -0.68 16.04 5.05
N LEU A 78 -0.54 15.85 3.73
CA LEU A 78 0.74 15.54 3.09
C LEU A 78 1.76 16.66 3.34
N ASN A 79 1.37 17.92 3.22
CA ASN A 79 2.25 19.04 3.54
C ASN A 79 2.69 19.06 5.02
N LYS A 80 1.86 18.57 5.93
CA LYS A 80 2.21 18.43 7.35
C LYS A 80 3.13 17.25 7.61
N ILE A 81 2.96 16.12 6.92
CA ILE A 81 3.82 14.94 7.11
C ILE A 81 5.30 15.31 6.86
N MET A 82 5.53 16.10 5.80
CA MET A 82 6.84 16.61 5.38
C MET A 82 7.53 17.54 6.39
N LYS A 83 6.73 18.21 7.22
CA LYS A 83 7.20 19.20 8.20
C LYS A 83 7.19 18.65 9.63
N SER A 84 6.69 17.43 9.81
CA SER A 84 6.54 16.84 11.13
C SER A 84 7.90 16.67 11.81
N SER A 85 8.00 17.09 13.06
CA SER A 85 9.28 17.12 13.80
C SER A 85 9.31 16.16 14.98
N SER A 86 8.20 15.45 15.22
CA SER A 86 8.07 14.47 16.30
C SER A 86 7.29 13.24 15.87
N LEU A 87 7.59 12.10 16.49
CA LEU A 87 6.86 10.86 16.25
C LEU A 87 5.36 10.99 16.56
N ARG A 88 4.99 11.72 17.61
CA ARG A 88 3.59 11.93 17.99
C ARG A 88 2.83 12.70 16.92
N GLU A 89 3.46 13.73 16.34
CA GLU A 89 2.89 14.51 15.26
C GLU A 89 2.72 13.66 14.00
N LEU A 90 3.76 12.93 13.59
CA LEU A 90 3.73 12.00 12.47
C LEU A 90 2.59 10.97 12.62
N GLN A 91 2.47 10.36 13.80
CA GLN A 91 1.39 9.42 14.11
C GLN A 91 -0.01 10.06 14.04
N SER A 92 -0.14 11.32 14.44
CA SER A 92 -1.43 12.02 14.41
C SER A 92 -1.85 12.34 12.97
N ILE A 93 -0.90 12.82 12.16
CA ILE A 93 -1.12 13.12 10.73
C ILE A 93 -1.47 11.85 9.96
N THR A 94 -0.69 10.79 10.12
CA THR A 94 -0.90 9.51 9.42
C THR A 94 -2.23 8.87 9.77
N ARG A 95 -2.66 8.92 11.05
CA ARG A 95 -4.01 8.48 11.45
C ARG A 95 -5.13 9.34 10.84
N ALA A 96 -4.89 10.64 10.66
CA ALA A 96 -5.85 11.52 10.01
C ALA A 96 -5.95 11.21 8.51
N MET A 97 -4.82 10.96 7.84
CA MET A 97 -4.78 10.53 6.44
C MET A 97 -5.52 9.20 6.25
N ASP A 98 -5.25 8.21 7.10
CA ASP A 98 -5.94 6.91 7.07
C ASP A 98 -7.47 7.05 7.15
N ARG A 99 -7.97 7.87 8.09
CA ARG A 99 -9.42 8.15 8.20
C ARG A 99 -9.99 8.79 6.94
N LEU A 100 -9.25 9.72 6.31
CA LEU A 100 -9.68 10.38 5.08
C LEU A 100 -9.75 9.38 3.93
N LEU A 101 -8.71 8.54 3.76
CA LEU A 101 -8.67 7.50 2.74
C LEU A 101 -9.82 6.50 2.91
N MET A 102 -10.07 6.04 4.13
CA MET A 102 -11.14 5.11 4.45
C MET A 102 -12.53 5.73 4.21
N ALA A 103 -12.74 6.99 4.59
CA ALA A 103 -14.00 7.69 4.35
C ALA A 103 -14.26 7.94 2.86
N GLY A 104 -13.18 8.17 2.07
CA GLY A 104 -13.25 8.43 0.63
C GLY A 104 -13.58 7.21 -0.22
N ARG A 105 -13.48 5.97 0.32
CA ARG A 105 -13.80 4.72 -0.39
C ARG A 105 -13.07 4.55 -1.73
N TYR A 106 -11.86 5.09 -1.82
CA TYR A 106 -11.03 4.99 -3.02
C TYR A 106 -10.63 3.56 -3.38
N VAL A 107 -10.70 2.65 -2.40
CA VAL A 107 -10.18 1.28 -2.48
C VAL A 107 -11.11 0.34 -1.73
N ILE A 108 -11.11 -0.92 -2.13
CA ILE A 108 -11.77 -2.00 -1.38
C ILE A 108 -10.67 -2.91 -0.83
N PRO A 109 -10.38 -2.87 0.48
CA PRO A 109 -9.37 -3.73 1.07
C PRO A 109 -9.85 -5.20 1.03
N ILE A 110 -9.07 -6.08 0.42
CA ILE A 110 -9.45 -7.49 0.21
C ILE A 110 -8.62 -8.49 1.02
N TYR A 111 -7.34 -8.23 1.23
CA TYR A 111 -6.47 -9.04 2.09
C TYR A 111 -5.23 -8.24 2.50
N HIS A 112 -4.53 -8.76 3.50
CA HIS A 112 -3.19 -8.31 3.88
C HIS A 112 -2.28 -9.54 3.97
N ASN A 113 -0.97 -9.31 3.95
CA ASN A 113 -0.02 -10.38 4.22
C ASN A 113 -0.14 -10.77 5.70
N GLY A 114 -0.49 -12.04 5.94
CA GLY A 114 -0.57 -12.61 7.29
C GLY A 114 0.82 -12.84 7.92
N PRO A 115 0.93 -13.70 8.94
CA PRO A 115 2.21 -13.98 9.57
C PRO A 115 3.19 -14.57 8.55
N SER A 116 4.42 -14.12 8.63
CA SER A 116 5.52 -14.62 7.80
C SER A 116 5.81 -16.08 8.13
N ARG A 117 5.95 -16.90 7.09
CA ARG A 117 6.21 -18.34 7.20
C ARG A 117 7.54 -18.66 6.55
N ILE A 118 8.55 -18.94 7.35
CA ILE A 118 9.92 -19.17 6.90
C ILE A 118 10.34 -20.59 7.26
N ALA A 119 10.70 -21.38 6.24
CA ALA A 119 11.40 -22.64 6.44
C ALA A 119 12.91 -22.38 6.28
N HIS A 120 13.71 -22.85 7.23
CA HIS A 120 15.15 -22.69 7.21
C HIS A 120 15.85 -23.98 7.65
N LYS A 121 17.15 -24.09 7.37
CA LYS A 121 17.95 -25.22 7.84
C LYS A 121 17.93 -25.24 9.37
N SER A 122 17.79 -26.43 9.97
CA SER A 122 17.68 -26.61 11.42
C SER A 122 18.89 -26.14 12.23
N ASN A 123 20.04 -26.00 11.57
CA ASN A 123 21.28 -25.48 12.17
C ASN A 123 21.44 -23.96 12.09
N LEU A 124 20.52 -23.25 11.42
CA LEU A 124 20.47 -21.80 11.46
C LEU A 124 19.69 -21.35 12.70
N LYS A 125 20.22 -20.33 13.36
CA LYS A 125 19.66 -19.66 14.55
C LYS A 125 19.36 -18.20 14.23
N TYR A 126 18.47 -17.61 15.02
CA TYR A 126 18.07 -16.20 14.97
C TYR A 126 17.69 -15.73 16.39
N PRO A 127 17.60 -14.42 16.66
CA PRO A 127 17.31 -13.91 18.00
C PRO A 127 15.86 -14.22 18.45
N ASP A 128 15.67 -14.53 19.73
CA ASP A 128 14.33 -14.78 20.31
C ASP A 128 13.38 -13.58 20.14
N LYS A 129 13.93 -12.37 20.10
CA LYS A 129 13.18 -11.14 19.85
C LYS A 129 13.27 -10.75 18.38
N THR A 130 12.18 -10.96 17.65
CA THR A 130 12.05 -10.50 16.25
C THR A 130 12.06 -8.97 16.18
N PRO A 131 12.73 -8.38 15.17
CA PRO A 131 12.66 -6.93 14.89
C PRO A 131 11.23 -6.45 14.64
N LEU A 132 11.00 -5.15 14.81
CA LEU A 132 9.68 -4.53 14.61
C LEU A 132 9.12 -4.71 13.19
N TYR A 133 10.00 -4.76 12.19
CA TYR A 133 9.64 -5.01 10.78
C TYR A 133 9.39 -6.51 10.47
N GLY A 134 9.40 -7.37 11.49
CA GLY A 134 9.17 -8.80 11.33
C GLY A 134 10.30 -9.47 10.56
N ASP A 135 9.95 -10.21 9.51
CA ASP A 135 10.88 -10.92 8.64
C ASP A 135 11.46 -10.08 7.49
N ARG A 136 11.16 -8.78 7.46
CA ARG A 136 11.61 -7.86 6.42
C ARG A 136 13.03 -7.35 6.72
N ILE A 137 13.29 -6.08 6.41
CA ILE A 137 14.58 -5.42 6.54
C ILE A 137 15.14 -5.62 7.96
N GLY A 138 16.39 -6.07 8.06
CA GLY A 138 17.07 -6.26 9.33
C GLY A 138 16.82 -7.61 10.01
N PHE A 139 16.11 -8.55 9.37
CA PHE A 139 15.95 -9.91 9.91
C PHE A 139 16.81 -10.94 9.18
N PHE A 140 16.39 -11.41 8.02
CA PHE A 140 17.16 -12.37 7.22
C PHE A 140 17.84 -11.66 6.03
N PRO A 141 19.15 -11.87 5.79
CA PRO A 141 20.09 -12.73 6.53
C PRO A 141 20.76 -12.04 7.74
N ASP A 142 20.47 -10.76 7.99
CA ASP A 142 21.30 -9.86 8.81
C ASP A 142 21.55 -10.33 10.25
N VAL A 143 20.55 -10.92 10.92
CA VAL A 143 20.68 -11.39 12.32
C VAL A 143 20.68 -12.90 12.45
N TRP A 144 20.87 -13.63 11.36
CA TRP A 144 20.86 -15.08 11.35
C TRP A 144 22.29 -15.63 11.37
N TRP A 145 22.52 -16.71 12.11
CA TRP A 145 23.84 -17.34 12.20
C TRP A 145 23.75 -18.85 12.22
N LYS A 146 24.89 -19.50 12.01
CA LYS A 146 25.09 -20.93 12.29
C LYS A 146 26.02 -21.02 13.50
N GLU A 147 25.66 -21.83 14.49
CA GLU A 147 26.59 -22.18 15.56
C GLU A 147 27.70 -23.06 14.99
N ASN A 148 28.94 -22.85 15.47
CA ASN A 148 30.09 -23.66 15.07
C ASN A 148 29.93 -25.11 15.51
#